data_AF-A0A2R6AKY3-F1
#
_entry.id   AF-A0A2R6AKY3-F1
#
_cell.length_a   1.000
_cell.length_b   1.000
_cell.length_c   1.000
_cell.angle_alpha   90.00
_cell.angle_beta   90.00
_cell.angle_gamma   90.00
#
_symmetry.space_group_name_H-M   'P 1'
#
loop_
_entity.id
_entity.type
_entity.pdbx_description
1 polymer ?
#
loop_
_entity_poly.entity_id
_entity_poly.type
_entity_poly.pdbx_seq_one_letter_code
_entity_poly.pdbx_strand_id
1 'polypeptide(L)' 'MSAGMELRLARLFERGRAFVVAFDHGLVMGPMKGIEDAALAVSRVAKEGPDALQMTPAMLEVVKQNF' A
#
# COMPACT_ATOMS: atom_id res chain seq x y z
N MET A 1 3.55 -17.17 17.88
CA MET A 1 2.73 -16.47 16.86
C MET A 1 1.51 -17.32 16.55
N SER A 2 0.40 -16.72 16.12
CA SER A 2 -0.74 -17.50 15.60
C SER A 2 -0.48 -17.90 14.15
N ALA A 3 -1.06 -19.02 13.69
CA ALA A 3 -0.93 -19.48 12.31
C ALA A 3 -1.38 -18.40 11.29
N GLY A 4 -2.42 -17.62 11.62
CA GLY A 4 -2.89 -16.53 10.77
C GLY A 4 -1.92 -15.36 10.66
N MET A 5 -1.13 -15.10 11.71
CA MET A 5 -0.08 -14.07 11.67
C MET A 5 1.09 -14.54 10.78
N GLU A 6 1.50 -15.79 10.96
CA GLU A 6 2.59 -16.41 10.18
C GLU A 6 2.28 -16.41 8.68
N LEU A 7 1.06 -16.81 8.28
CA LEU A 7 0.64 -16.80 6.88
C LEU A 7 0.63 -15.40 6.24
N ARG A 8 0.28 -14.34 7.00
CA ARG A 8 0.27 -12.96 6.47
C ARG A 8 1.67 -12.39 6.35
N LEU A 9 2.53 -12.68 7.34
CA LEU A 9 3.93 -12.26 7.29
C LEU A 9 4.69 -12.96 6.17
N ALA A 10 4.43 -14.25 5.94
CA ALA A 10 5.03 -15.01 4.85
C ALA A 10 4.74 -14.39 3.46
N ARG A 11 3.58 -13.75 3.26
CA ARG A 11 3.25 -13.04 2.01
C ARG A 11 4.08 -11.77 1.81
N LEU A 12 4.39 -11.05 2.89
CA LEU A 12 5.17 -9.80 2.82
C LEU A 12 6.67 -10.06 2.69
N PHE A 13 7.17 -11.10 3.36
CA PHE A 13 8.59 -11.38 3.50
C PHE A 13 9.01 -12.64 2.72
N GLU A 14 8.35 -12.94 1.59
CA GLU A 14 8.64 -14.10 0.74
C GLU A 14 10.13 -14.20 0.38
N ARG A 15 10.79 -13.05 0.18
CA ARG A 15 12.21 -12.93 -0.19
C ARG A 15 13.12 -12.54 0.99
N GLY A 16 12.66 -12.75 2.22
CA GLY A 16 13.37 -12.39 3.46
C GLY A 16 13.38 -10.89 3.79
N ARG A 17 12.87 -10.04 2.88
CA ARG A 17 12.64 -8.60 3.06
C ARG A 17 11.34 -8.22 2.36
N ALA A 18 10.76 -7.08 2.72
CA ALA A 18 9.57 -6.51 2.11
C ALA A 18 9.84 -5.07 1.63
N PHE A 19 9.45 -4.76 0.41
CA PHE A 19 9.37 -3.41 -0.14
C PHE A 19 7.92 -2.92 -0.06
N VAL A 20 7.66 -2.00 0.88
CA VAL A 20 6.32 -1.47 1.16
C VAL A 20 6.27 0.01 0.84
N VAL A 21 5.27 0.44 0.06
CA VAL A 21 5.07 1.87 -0.28
C VAL A 21 3.91 2.43 0.54
N ALA A 22 4.12 3.59 1.18
CA ALA A 22 3.17 4.21 2.08
C ALA A 22 2.31 5.30 1.39
N PHE A 23 1.01 5.26 1.62
CA PHE A 23 -0.04 6.16 1.12
C PHE A 23 -1.02 6.61 2.23
N ASP A 24 -0.66 6.44 3.49
CA ASP A 24 -1.48 6.74 4.68
C ASP A 24 -1.35 8.19 5.19
N HIS A 25 -0.44 8.99 4.61
CA HIS A 25 -0.09 10.32 5.12
C HIS A 25 -1.12 11.41 4.77
N GLY A 26 -1.99 11.17 3.79
CA GLY A 26 -2.94 12.17 3.28
C GLY A 26 -3.93 12.71 4.32
N LEU A 27 -4.21 11.94 5.38
CA LEU A 27 -5.07 12.39 6.49
C LEU A 27 -4.43 13.55 7.28
N VAL A 28 -3.11 13.55 7.41
CA VAL A 28 -2.35 14.53 8.21
C VAL A 28 -1.78 15.64 7.35
N MET A 29 -1.28 15.29 6.16
CA MET A 29 -0.52 16.21 5.30
C MET A 29 -1.34 16.80 4.14
N GLY A 30 -2.55 16.29 3.90
CA GLY A 30 -3.32 16.61 2.71
C GLY A 30 -2.66 16.09 1.42
N PRO A 31 -3.15 16.52 0.24
CA PRO A 31 -2.56 16.17 -1.05
C PRO A 31 -1.13 16.72 -1.17
N MET A 32 -0.14 15.84 -1.33
CA MET A 32 1.26 16.22 -1.51
C MET A 32 1.61 16.30 -3.00
N LYS A 33 2.60 17.16 -3.31
CA LYS A 33 3.06 17.34 -4.69
C LYS A 33 3.50 16.01 -5.33
N GLY A 34 2.96 15.69 -6.50
CA GLY A 34 3.23 14.45 -7.24
C GLY A 34 2.34 13.26 -6.88
N ILE A 35 1.53 13.35 -5.83
CA ILE A 35 0.55 12.33 -5.41
C ILE A 35 -0.82 12.95 -5.11
N GLU A 36 -1.13 14.10 -5.73
CA GLU A 36 -2.40 14.82 -5.56
C GLU A 36 -3.58 13.96 -6.01
N ASP A 37 -3.38 13.16 -7.07
CA ASP A 37 -4.28 12.09 -7.49
C ASP A 37 -3.77 10.75 -6.94
N ALA A 38 -4.28 10.39 -5.76
CA ALA A 38 -3.88 9.17 -5.07
C ALA A 38 -4.24 7.90 -5.87
N ALA A 39 -5.34 7.90 -6.64
CA ALA A 39 -5.75 6.75 -7.43
C ALA A 39 -4.76 6.50 -8.58
N LEU A 40 -4.38 7.56 -9.31
CA LEU A 40 -3.37 7.48 -10.35
C LEU A 40 -2.00 7.09 -9.80
N ALA A 41 -1.59 7.68 -8.67
CA ALA A 41 -0.32 7.38 -8.03
C ALA A 41 -0.24 5.90 -7.60
N VAL A 42 -1.29 5.39 -6.94
CA VAL A 42 -1.40 3.99 -6.54
C VAL A 42 -1.40 3.06 -7.75
N SER A 43 -2.16 3.38 -8.82
CA SER A 43 -2.18 2.57 -10.05
C SER A 43 -0.79 2.45 -10.69
N ARG A 44 -0.01 3.52 -10.69
CA ARG A 44 1.37 3.51 -11.22
C ARG A 44 2.27 2.65 -10.34
N VAL A 45 2.25 2.84 -9.02
CA VAL A 45 3.11 2.10 -8.09
C VAL A 45 2.76 0.62 -8.05
N ALA A 46 1.47 0.27 -8.04
CA ALA A 46 1.02 -1.12 -8.00
C ALA A 46 1.53 -1.94 -9.20
N LYS A 47 1.62 -1.32 -10.38
CA LYS A 47 2.13 -1.95 -11.61
C LYS A 47 3.61 -2.32 -11.54
N GLU A 48 4.40 -1.61 -10.73
CA GLU A 48 5.82 -1.88 -10.55
C GLU A 48 6.10 -3.01 -9.53
N GLY A 49 5.04 -3.52 -8.87
CA GLY A 49 5.09 -4.73 -8.04
C GLY A 49 5.81 -4.59 -6.70
N PRO A 50 5.45 -3.61 -5.83
CA PRO A 50 5.86 -3.66 -4.43
C PRO A 50 5.24 -4.87 -3.72
N ASP A 51 5.86 -5.32 -2.64
CA ASP A 51 5.34 -6.46 -1.85
C ASP A 51 4.05 -6.08 -1.10
N ALA A 52 3.89 -4.79 -0.75
CA ALA A 52 2.64 -4.26 -0.23
C ALA A 52 2.51 -2.73 -0.37
N LEU A 53 1.26 -2.28 -0.22
CA LEU A 53 0.91 -0.87 -0.05
C LEU A 53 0.35 -0.66 1.36
N GLN A 54 0.83 0.36 2.06
CA GLN A 54 0.29 0.78 3.35
C GLN A 54 -0.63 1.98 3.16
N MET A 55 -1.87 1.90 3.63
CA MET A 55 -2.85 2.96 3.48
C MET A 55 -3.89 2.93 4.60
N THR A 56 -4.61 4.04 4.78
CA THR A 56 -5.77 4.07 5.66
C THR A 56 -6.96 3.31 5.04
N PRO A 57 -7.93 2.81 5.83
CA PRO A 57 -9.13 2.18 5.29
C PRO A 57 -9.92 3.08 4.32
N ALA A 58 -9.99 4.38 4.61
CA ALA A 58 -10.64 5.34 3.72
C ALA A 58 -9.93 5.47 2.36
N MET A 59 -8.59 5.47 2.35
CA MET A 59 -7.82 5.47 1.11
C MET A 59 -8.06 4.20 0.31
N LEU A 60 -8.12 3.03 0.96
CA LEU A 60 -8.41 1.75 0.30
C LEU A 60 -9.74 1.80 -0.48
N GLU A 61 -10.79 2.39 0.09
CA GLU A 61 -12.07 2.54 -0.61
C GLU A 61 -11.97 3.38 -1.90
N VAL A 62 -11.06 4.35 -1.94
CA VAL A 62 -10.81 5.20 -3.11
C VAL A 62 -10.04 4.43 -4.19
N VAL A 63 -9.10 3.58 -3.81
CA VAL A 63 -8.13 3.00 -4.75
C VAL A 63 -8.33 1.51 -5.04
N LYS A 64 -9.27 0.83 -4.38
CA LYS A 64 -9.49 -0.63 -4.54
C LYS A 64 -9.79 -1.12 -5.94
N GLN A 65 -10.15 -0.24 -6.87
CA GLN A 65 -10.38 -0.57 -8.28
C GLN A 65 -9.08 -0.58 -9.10
N ASN A 66 -7.96 -0.19 -8.50
CA ASN A 66 -6.66 -0.05 -9.16
C ASN A 66 -5.75 -1.28 -9.01
N PHE A 67 -6.21 -2.32 -8.32
CA PHE A 67 -5.48 -3.57 -8.08
C PHE A 67 -6.41 -4.77 -8.00
#